data_AF-A0A2V8TUK1-F1
#
_entry.id   AF-A0A2V8TUK1-F1
#
_cell.length_a   1.000
_cell.length_b   1.000
_cell.length_c   1.000
_cell.angle_alpha   90.00
_cell.angle_beta   90.00
_cell.angle_gamma   90.00
#
_symmetry.space_group_name_H-M   'P 1'
#
loop_
_entity.id
_entity.type
_entity.pdbx_description
1 polymer ?
#
loop_
_entity_poly.entity_id
_entity_poly.type
_entity_poly.pdbx_seq_one_letter_code
_entity_poly.pdbx_strand_id
1 'polypeptide(L)'
;MRIRTLYRCLLSLPLLVPGLLLPLALLHIAPPWLETFIGICGLSIVIGGIPYAFLAFSLLLWMRRKPERQIRMAMFIAPVLMVVLLGLIIVGIGALEGSPFDFDILTAWGVYSGYALTLGYFYVALACCVVWLARRTGWVADERDTPFPNDRMHATTGGLGDSFSSDGRAPAAPDAER
;
A
#
# COMPACT_ATOMS: atom_id res chain seq x y z
N MET A 1 -3.93 20.91 3.09
CA MET A 1 -3.19 19.82 3.79
C MET A 1 -2.39 19.03 2.75
N ARG A 2 -1.16 18.57 3.01
CA ARG A 2 -0.41 17.76 2.01
C ARG A 2 -1.08 16.40 1.84
N ILE A 3 -1.29 15.95 0.61
CA ILE A 3 -1.97 14.68 0.30
C ILE A 3 -1.32 13.46 0.99
N ARG A 4 0.00 13.53 1.19
CA ARG A 4 0.79 12.53 1.93
C ARG A 4 0.34 12.37 3.38
N THR A 5 -0.06 13.47 4.04
CA THR A 5 -0.56 13.42 5.43
C THR A 5 -1.91 12.71 5.48
N LEU A 6 -2.77 12.95 4.48
CA LEU A 6 -4.09 12.34 4.39
C LEU A 6 -3.98 10.82 4.17
N TYR A 7 -3.08 10.37 3.28
CA TYR A 7 -2.78 8.94 3.12
C TYR A 7 -2.24 8.29 4.40
N ARG A 8 -1.41 9.01 5.18
CA ARG A 8 -0.90 8.50 6.47
C ARG A 8 -2.01 8.37 7.51
N CYS A 9 -2.88 9.37 7.63
CA CYS A 9 -4.04 9.32 8.52
C CYS A 9 -4.99 8.17 8.15
N LEU A 10 -5.27 8.00 6.86
CA LEU A 10 -6.03 6.85 6.39
C LEU A 10 -5.31 5.55 6.76
N LEU A 11 -4.01 5.40 6.51
CA LEU A 11 -3.35 4.14 6.86
C LEU A 11 -3.39 3.81 8.36
N SER A 12 -3.41 4.82 9.23
CA SER A 12 -3.52 4.64 10.69
C SER A 12 -4.94 4.42 11.21
N LEU A 13 -5.98 4.69 10.42
CA LEU A 13 -7.37 4.66 10.87
C LEU A 13 -7.79 3.28 11.43
N PRO A 14 -7.44 2.15 10.80
CA PRO A 14 -7.78 0.82 11.32
C PRO A 14 -7.04 0.45 12.61
N LEU A 15 -5.96 1.15 12.95
CA LEU A 15 -5.26 1.03 14.24
C LEU A 15 -5.87 1.96 15.30
N LEU A 16 -6.32 3.14 14.87
CA LEU A 16 -6.89 4.17 15.75
C LEU A 16 -8.20 3.71 16.39
N VAL A 17 -9.10 3.11 15.61
CA VAL A 17 -10.40 2.63 16.11
C VAL A 17 -10.25 1.61 17.25
N PRO A 18 -9.52 0.49 17.09
CA PRO A 18 -9.29 -0.44 18.19
C PRO A 18 -8.47 0.16 19.33
N GLY A 19 -7.49 1.04 19.03
CA GLY A 19 -6.70 1.73 20.05
C GLY A 19 -7.54 2.65 20.94
N LEU A 20 -8.58 3.29 20.39
CA LEU A 20 -9.54 4.10 21.13
C LEU A 20 -10.53 3.27 21.94
N LEU A 21 -10.88 2.07 21.46
CA LEU A 21 -11.79 1.16 22.15
C LEU A 21 -11.12 0.42 23.32
N LEU A 22 -9.81 0.20 23.27
CA LEU A 22 -9.04 -0.48 24.32
C LEU A 22 -9.17 0.15 25.72
N PRO A 23 -9.01 1.48 25.94
CA PRO A 23 -9.21 2.07 27.26
C PRO A 23 -10.68 1.98 27.74
N LEU A 24 -11.65 2.03 26.83
CA LEU A 24 -13.07 1.82 27.16
C LEU A 24 -13.31 0.41 27.71
N ALA A 25 -12.63 -0.58 27.14
CA ALA A 25 -12.66 -1.95 27.61
C ALA A 25 -12.05 -2.12 29.01
N LEU A 26 -10.91 -1.48 29.26
CA LEU A 26 -10.22 -1.58 30.55
C LEU A 26 -11.03 -1.01 31.71
N LEU A 27 -11.90 -0.03 31.44
CA LEU A 27 -12.70 0.63 32.46
C LEU A 27 -13.85 -0.25 33.01
N HIS A 28 -14.22 -1.36 32.37
CA HIS A 28 -15.35 -2.23 32.78
C HIS A 28 -16.68 -1.49 33.00
N ILE A 29 -16.85 -0.29 32.41
CA ILE A 29 -18.11 0.49 32.44
C ILE A 29 -19.06 0.01 31.31
N ALA A 30 -18.65 -1.03 30.57
CA ALA A 30 -19.29 -1.49 29.37
C ALA A 30 -20.49 -2.42 29.68
N PRO A 31 -21.63 -2.27 28.99
CA PRO A 31 -22.69 -3.26 29.07
C PRO A 31 -22.24 -4.63 28.50
N PRO A 32 -22.87 -5.76 28.88
CA PRO A 32 -22.37 -7.12 28.58
C PRO A 32 -22.19 -7.42 27.08
N TRP A 33 -23.06 -6.85 26.23
CA TRP A 33 -22.94 -6.97 24.78
C TRP A 33 -21.68 -6.28 24.24
N LEU A 34 -21.27 -5.18 24.87
CA LEU A 34 -20.08 -4.43 24.51
C LEU A 34 -18.81 -5.14 24.99
N GLU A 35 -18.82 -5.79 26.16
CA GLU A 35 -17.71 -6.64 26.61
C GLU A 35 -17.45 -7.81 25.67
N THR A 36 -18.51 -8.46 25.19
CA THR A 36 -18.40 -9.55 24.20
C THR A 36 -17.82 -9.02 22.88
N PHE A 37 -18.30 -7.87 22.42
CA PHE A 37 -17.77 -7.20 21.24
C PHE A 37 -16.29 -6.83 21.40
N ILE A 38 -15.91 -6.30 22.56
CA ILE A 38 -14.53 -5.98 22.93
C ILE A 38 -13.66 -7.24 22.93
N GLY A 39 -14.14 -8.36 23.49
CA GLY A 39 -13.41 -9.63 23.50
C GLY A 39 -13.13 -10.15 22.10
N ILE A 40 -14.15 -10.11 21.22
CA ILE A 40 -14.03 -10.48 19.80
C ILE A 40 -13.08 -9.52 19.08
N CYS A 41 -13.20 -8.21 19.32
CA CYS A 41 -12.30 -7.21 18.77
C CYS A 41 -10.86 -7.41 19.27
N GLY A 42 -10.65 -7.72 20.55
CA GLY A 42 -9.35 -7.98 21.15
C GLY A 42 -8.66 -9.18 20.49
N LEU A 43 -9.38 -10.28 20.36
CA LEU A 43 -8.88 -11.48 19.68
C LEU A 43 -8.60 -11.20 18.19
N SER A 44 -9.46 -10.42 17.53
CA SER A 44 -9.24 -9.95 16.16
C SER A 44 -8.06 -8.99 16.02
N ILE A 45 -7.73 -8.19 17.04
CA ILE A 45 -6.56 -7.31 17.07
C ILE A 45 -5.28 -8.14 17.21
N VAL A 46 -5.29 -9.21 18.01
CA VAL A 46 -4.10 -10.05 18.15
C VAL A 46 -3.86 -10.84 16.85
N ILE A 47 -4.89 -11.52 16.35
CA ILE A 47 -4.75 -12.41 15.18
C ILE A 47 -4.63 -11.61 13.88
N GLY A 48 -5.45 -10.57 13.71
CA GLY A 48 -5.46 -9.75 12.49
C GLY A 48 -4.70 -8.43 12.63
N GLY A 49 -4.80 -7.79 13.80
CA GLY A 49 -4.23 -6.46 14.02
C GLY A 49 -2.70 -6.43 14.08
N ILE A 50 -2.03 -7.43 14.68
CA ILE A 50 -0.55 -7.50 14.70
C ILE A 50 0.01 -7.64 13.27
N PRO A 51 -0.38 -8.65 12.47
CA PRO A 51 0.09 -8.75 11.09
C PRO A 51 -0.27 -7.52 10.26
N TYR A 52 -1.45 -6.93 10.48
CA TYR A 52 -1.84 -5.69 9.82
C TYR A 52 -0.94 -4.52 10.22
N ALA A 53 -0.63 -4.35 11.51
CA ALA A 53 0.22 -3.29 12.03
C ALA A 53 1.64 -3.41 11.46
N PHE A 54 2.18 -4.63 11.40
CA PHE A 54 3.48 -4.90 10.80
C PHE A 54 3.50 -4.52 9.31
N LEU A 55 2.46 -4.93 8.56
CA LEU A 55 2.30 -4.60 7.15
C LEU A 55 2.18 -3.08 6.93
N ALA A 56 1.30 -2.43 7.69
CA ALA A 56 1.04 -1.00 7.64
C ALA A 56 2.29 -0.19 7.98
N PHE A 57 3.04 -0.58 9.01
CA PHE A 57 4.28 0.08 9.40
C PHE A 57 5.37 -0.06 8.33
N SER A 58 5.52 -1.27 7.78
CA SER A 58 6.45 -1.54 6.68
C SER A 58 6.12 -0.70 5.44
N LEU A 59 4.83 -0.63 5.08
CA LEU A 59 4.33 0.22 4.00
C LEU A 59 4.57 1.71 4.30
N LEU A 60 4.28 2.19 5.52
CA LEU A 60 4.50 3.59 5.91
C LEU A 60 5.97 4.00 5.77
N LEU A 61 6.89 3.17 6.23
CA LEU A 61 8.33 3.42 6.10
C LEU A 61 8.74 3.47 4.63
N TRP A 62 8.29 2.49 3.84
CA TRP A 62 8.60 2.40 2.41
C TRP A 62 8.03 3.59 1.61
N MET A 63 6.80 4.02 1.91
CA MET A 63 6.08 5.06 1.18
C MET A 63 6.66 6.47 1.39
N ARG A 64 7.56 6.71 2.36
CA ARG A 64 8.09 8.06 2.66
C ARG A 64 8.70 8.78 1.46
N ARG A 65 9.29 8.04 0.52
CA ARG A 65 10.00 8.59 -0.66
C ARG A 65 9.36 8.20 -2.00
N LYS A 66 8.16 7.60 -2.00
CA LYS A 66 7.55 7.06 -3.23
C LYS A 66 6.53 8.02 -3.85
N PRO A 67 6.40 8.03 -5.19
CA PRO A 67 5.39 8.83 -5.87
C PRO A 67 3.98 8.31 -5.59
N GLU A 68 2.98 9.19 -5.73
CA GLU A 68 1.56 8.89 -5.44
C GLU A 68 1.02 7.68 -6.21
N ARG A 69 1.49 7.46 -7.45
CA ARG A 69 1.11 6.29 -8.25
C ARG A 69 1.52 4.98 -7.56
N GLN A 70 2.73 4.92 -7.01
CA GLN A 70 3.22 3.72 -6.30
C GLN A 70 2.49 3.53 -4.97
N ILE A 71 2.15 4.63 -4.28
CA ILE A 71 1.33 4.60 -3.05
C ILE A 71 -0.04 3.96 -3.32
N ARG A 72 -0.73 4.38 -4.39
CA ARG A 72 -2.02 3.79 -4.78
C ARG A 72 -1.89 2.31 -5.12
N MET A 73 -0.89 1.93 -5.93
CA MET A 73 -0.67 0.51 -6.25
C MET A 73 -0.42 -0.33 -4.99
N ALA A 74 0.40 0.17 -4.06
CA ALA A 74 0.67 -0.52 -2.80
C ALA A 74 -0.59 -0.69 -1.94
N MET A 75 -1.49 0.30 -1.94
CA MET A 75 -2.78 0.22 -1.24
C MET A 75 -3.68 -0.89 -1.81
N PHE A 76 -3.72 -1.09 -3.13
CA PHE A 76 -4.48 -2.18 -3.75
C PHE A 76 -3.85 -3.56 -3.56
N ILE A 77 -2.52 -3.62 -3.41
CA ILE A 77 -1.78 -4.87 -3.19
C ILE A 77 -1.83 -5.29 -1.71
N ALA A 78 -2.00 -4.35 -0.78
CA ALA A 78 -1.97 -4.61 0.65
C ALA A 78 -2.96 -5.70 1.13
N PRO A 79 -4.24 -5.75 0.69
CA PRO A 79 -5.16 -6.84 1.06
C PRO A 79 -4.65 -8.22 0.66
N VAL A 80 -4.03 -8.34 -0.53
CA VAL A 80 -3.46 -9.61 -1.01
C VAL A 80 -2.25 -10.01 -0.18
N LEU A 81 -1.37 -9.05 0.13
CA LEU A 81 -0.22 -9.30 1.02
C LEU A 81 -0.68 -9.76 2.40
N MET A 82 -1.79 -9.20 2.91
CA MET A 82 -2.37 -9.58 4.19
C MET A 82 -2.88 -11.03 4.18
N VAL A 83 -3.50 -11.49 3.10
CA VAL A 83 -3.92 -12.90 2.93
C VAL A 83 -2.73 -13.86 2.99
N VAL A 84 -1.64 -13.51 2.30
CA VAL A 84 -0.41 -14.33 2.32
C VAL A 84 0.15 -14.40 3.75
N LEU A 85 0.22 -13.26 4.43
CA LEU A 85 0.70 -13.18 5.81
C LEU A 85 -0.18 -13.99 6.78
N LEU A 86 -1.50 -13.94 6.59
CA LEU A 86 -2.46 -14.71 7.36
C LEU A 86 -2.30 -16.22 7.17
N GLY A 87 -2.07 -16.67 5.93
CA GLY A 87 -1.78 -18.07 5.63
C GLY A 87 -0.52 -18.56 6.35
N LEU A 88 0.55 -17.76 6.35
CA LEU A 88 1.78 -18.08 7.08
C LEU A 88 1.54 -18.19 8.60
N ILE A 89 0.71 -17.31 9.17
CA ILE A 89 0.37 -17.34 10.59
C ILE A 89 -0.46 -18.57 10.94
N ILE A 90 -1.49 -18.89 10.15
CA ILE A 90 -2.34 -20.07 10.38
C ILE A 90 -1.49 -21.35 10.35
N VAL A 91 -0.62 -21.50 9.35
CA VAL A 91 0.31 -22.64 9.25
C VAL A 91 1.29 -22.66 10.42
N GLY A 92 1.82 -21.51 10.82
CA GLY A 92 2.74 -21.39 11.95
C GLY A 92 2.11 -21.79 13.28
N ILE A 93 0.89 -21.34 13.56
CA ILE A 93 0.13 -21.74 14.77
C ILE A 93 -0.15 -23.24 14.73
N GLY A 94 -0.59 -23.76 13.58
CA GLY A 94 -0.82 -25.19 13.35
C GLY A 94 0.41 -26.04 13.66
N ALA A 95 1.59 -25.59 13.25
CA ALA A 95 2.85 -26.29 13.50
C ALA A 95 3.29 -26.26 14.97
N LEU A 96 3.00 -25.16 15.70
CA LEU A 96 3.42 -24.98 17.09
C LEU A 96 2.56 -25.75 18.09
N GLU A 97 1.26 -25.86 17.85
CA GLU A 97 0.36 -26.56 18.78
C GLU A 97 0.53 -28.08 18.74
N GLY A 98 1.20 -28.64 17.72
CA GLY A 98 1.45 -30.09 17.58
C GLY A 98 0.18 -30.94 17.45
N SER A 99 -0.98 -30.29 17.53
CA SER A 99 -2.31 -30.84 17.34
C SER A 99 -2.52 -31.00 15.83
N PRO A 100 -2.90 -32.19 15.34
CA PRO A 100 -3.60 -32.25 14.08
C PRO A 100 -4.89 -31.48 14.30
N PHE A 101 -4.91 -30.20 13.91
CA PHE A 101 -6.14 -29.43 13.91
C PHE A 101 -7.19 -30.27 13.18
N ASP A 102 -8.20 -30.78 13.90
CA ASP A 102 -9.39 -31.38 13.29
C ASP A 102 -10.14 -30.36 12.42
N PHE A 103 -9.78 -29.08 12.54
CA PHE A 103 -10.16 -28.03 11.62
C PHE A 103 -9.36 -28.12 10.31
N ASP A 104 -10.09 -28.31 9.22
CA ASP A 104 -9.58 -28.20 7.86
C ASP A 104 -8.90 -26.82 7.65
N ILE A 105 -7.57 -26.82 7.69
CA ILE A 105 -6.70 -25.64 7.53
C ILE A 105 -7.05 -24.89 6.24
N LEU A 106 -7.40 -25.63 5.18
CA LEU A 106 -7.77 -25.04 3.91
C LEU A 106 -9.09 -24.26 4.02
N THR A 107 -10.07 -24.82 4.72
CA THR A 107 -11.35 -24.14 5.00
C THR A 107 -11.14 -22.91 5.88
N ALA A 108 -10.34 -23.03 6.95
CA ALA A 108 -10.01 -21.88 7.81
C ALA A 108 -9.34 -20.76 7.00
N TRP A 109 -8.28 -21.10 6.25
CA TRP A 109 -7.58 -20.14 5.40
C TRP A 109 -8.51 -19.51 4.36
N GLY A 110 -9.37 -20.29 3.70
CA GLY A 110 -10.33 -19.79 2.72
C GLY A 110 -11.32 -18.80 3.31
N VAL A 111 -11.95 -19.15 4.44
CA VAL A 111 -12.91 -18.28 5.14
C VAL A 111 -12.25 -16.99 5.60
N TYR A 112 -11.13 -17.08 6.32
CA TYR A 112 -10.45 -15.90 6.83
C TYR A 112 -9.86 -15.01 5.72
N SER A 113 -9.35 -15.61 4.64
CA SER A 113 -8.86 -14.86 3.48
C SER A 113 -10.01 -14.14 2.76
N GLY A 114 -11.17 -14.77 2.62
CA GLY A 114 -12.36 -14.14 2.07
C GLY A 114 -12.79 -12.92 2.87
N TYR A 115 -12.83 -13.03 4.21
CA TYR A 115 -13.10 -11.90 5.09
C TYR A 115 -12.02 -10.80 4.98
N ALA A 116 -10.74 -11.18 5.00
CA ALA A 116 -9.63 -10.23 4.91
C ALA A 116 -9.62 -9.45 3.59
N LEU A 117 -9.90 -10.11 2.46
CA LEU A 117 -9.99 -9.46 1.15
C LEU A 117 -11.22 -8.55 1.08
N THR A 118 -12.38 -9.02 1.54
CA THR A 118 -13.63 -8.24 1.50
C THR A 118 -13.48 -6.96 2.31
N LEU A 119 -13.03 -7.08 3.57
CA LEU A 119 -12.80 -5.93 4.44
C LEU A 119 -11.66 -5.04 3.93
N GLY A 120 -10.57 -5.65 3.44
CA GLY A 120 -9.43 -4.94 2.88
C GLY A 120 -9.81 -4.08 1.68
N TYR A 121 -10.51 -4.63 0.69
CA TYR A 121 -10.94 -3.87 -0.47
C TYR A 121 -12.04 -2.86 -0.16
N PHE A 122 -12.96 -3.18 0.75
CA PHE A 122 -13.92 -2.20 1.25
C PHE A 122 -13.21 -0.99 1.86
N TYR A 123 -12.16 -1.23 2.64
CA TYR A 123 -11.33 -0.18 3.21
C TYR A 123 -10.61 0.66 2.14
N VAL A 124 -10.02 0.01 1.13
CA VAL A 124 -9.39 0.71 0.00
C VAL A 124 -10.41 1.59 -0.74
N ALA A 125 -11.61 1.08 -0.99
CA ALA A 125 -12.68 1.84 -1.62
C ALA A 125 -13.08 3.07 -0.79
N LEU A 126 -13.19 2.91 0.54
CA LEU A 126 -13.46 4.00 1.47
C LEU A 126 -12.35 5.05 1.44
N ALA A 127 -11.08 4.62 1.50
CA ALA A 127 -9.93 5.51 1.40
C ALA A 127 -9.91 6.29 0.07
N CYS A 128 -10.20 5.62 -1.05
CA CYS A 128 -10.36 6.27 -2.35
C CYS A 128 -11.50 7.30 -2.36
N CYS A 129 -12.64 6.97 -1.75
CA CYS A 129 -13.77 7.89 -1.62
C CYS A 129 -13.40 9.15 -0.81
N VAL A 130 -12.70 8.98 0.32
CA VAL A 130 -12.22 10.10 1.14
C VAL A 130 -11.23 10.98 0.37
N VAL A 131 -10.27 10.38 -0.34
CA VAL A 131 -9.31 11.13 -1.18
C VAL A 131 -10.03 11.88 -2.30
N TRP A 132 -11.01 11.24 -2.94
CA TRP A 132 -11.82 11.88 -3.98
C TRP A 132 -12.63 13.05 -3.44
N LEU A 133 -13.26 12.90 -2.27
CA LEU A 133 -14.03 13.97 -1.62
C LEU A 133 -13.14 15.13 -1.17
N ALA A 134 -11.94 14.83 -0.64
CA ALA A 134 -10.96 15.84 -0.24
C ALA A 134 -10.42 16.65 -1.43
N ARG A 135 -10.33 16.03 -2.62
CA ARG A 135 -10.01 16.73 -3.87
C ARG A 135 -11.16 17.59 -4.36
N ARG A 136 -12.38 17.06 -4.33
CA ARG A 136 -13.58 17.78 -4.78
C ARG A 136 -13.88 19.03 -3.95
N THR A 137 -13.52 19.02 -2.67
CA THR A 137 -13.71 20.15 -1.74
C THR A 137 -12.56 21.17 -1.75
N GLY A 138 -11.49 20.94 -2.52
CA GLY A 138 -10.33 21.84 -2.58
C GLY A 138 -9.46 21.83 -1.32
N TRP A 139 -9.67 20.90 -0.38
CA TRP A 139 -8.85 20.76 0.84
C TRP A 139 -7.41 20.31 0.57
N VAL A 140 -7.18 19.71 -0.60
CA VAL A 140 -5.89 19.19 -1.03
C VAL A 140 -5.54 19.79 -2.39
N ALA A 141 -4.49 20.63 -2.41
CA ALA A 141 -3.91 21.13 -3.65
C ALA A 141 -3.30 19.97 -4.45
N ASP A 142 -3.56 19.93 -5.76
CA ASP A 142 -3.00 18.90 -6.62
C ASP A 142 -1.49 19.16 -6.75
N GLU A 143 -0.67 18.16 -6.39
CA GLU A 143 0.80 18.25 -6.50
C GLU A 143 1.23 18.27 -7.99
N ARG A 144 0.27 18.17 -8.93
CA ARG A 144 0.43 18.37 -10.37
C ARG A 144 0.61 19.84 -10.77
N ASP A 145 0.28 20.79 -9.90
CA ASP A 145 0.43 22.22 -10.18
C ASP A 145 1.81 22.77 -9.83
N THR A 146 2.69 21.98 -9.19
CA THR A 146 4.11 22.34 -9.17
C THR A 146 4.66 21.98 -10.54
N PRO A 147 5.10 22.96 -11.36
CA PRO A 147 5.81 22.67 -12.59
C PRO A 147 6.96 21.76 -12.19
N PHE A 148 7.01 20.54 -12.70
CA PHE A 148 8.21 19.73 -12.58
C PHE A 148 9.37 20.64 -12.99
N PRO A 149 10.38 20.86 -12.12
CA PRO A 149 11.64 21.43 -12.57
C PRO A 149 12.06 20.53 -13.71
N ASN A 150 11.93 21.06 -14.92
CA ASN A 150 12.27 20.34 -16.11
C ASN A 150 13.80 20.35 -16.09
N ASP A 151 14.42 19.44 -15.33
CA ASP A 151 15.88 19.27 -15.27
C ASP A 151 16.45 18.94 -16.68
N ARG A 152 15.58 18.70 -17.64
CA ARG A 152 15.88 18.63 -19.08
C ARG A 152 16.12 19.98 -19.76
N MET A 153 15.87 21.12 -19.12
CA MET A 153 16.15 22.45 -19.72
C MET A 153 17.56 22.98 -19.41
N HIS A 154 18.34 22.34 -18.54
CA HIS A 154 19.72 22.76 -18.25
C HIS A 154 20.80 21.97 -19.00
N ALA A 155 20.44 21.02 -19.87
CA ALA A 155 21.41 20.19 -20.60
C ALA A 155 21.64 20.59 -22.07
N THR A 156 21.11 21.71 -22.57
CA THR A 156 21.13 22.00 -24.02
C THR A 156 21.57 23.41 -24.45
N THR A 157 22.14 24.22 -23.55
CA THR A 157 22.63 25.57 -23.91
C THR A 157 24.16 25.73 -23.88
N GLY A 158 24.92 24.66 -23.71
CA GLY A 158 26.39 24.72 -23.79
C GLY A 158 26.94 23.66 -24.73
N GLY A 159 27.20 24.03 -26.00
CA GLY A 159 27.97 23.18 -26.91
C GLY A 159 27.58 23.21 -28.38
N LEU A 160 27.10 24.35 -28.92
CA LEU A 160 27.37 24.66 -30.33
C LEU A 160 28.87 24.97 -30.44
N GLY A 161 29.67 23.91 -30.58
CA GLY A 161 31.05 23.97 -31.05
C GLY A 161 31.08 23.37 -32.44
N ASP A 162 31.23 24.25 -33.41
CA ASP A 162 31.37 23.99 -34.84
C ASP A 162 32.32 22.83 -35.20
N SER A 163 32.16 22.39 -36.45
CA SER A 163 33.12 21.62 -37.28
C SER A 163 32.93 20.11 -37.33
N PHE A 164 31.91 19.66 -38.08
CA PHE A 164 32.10 18.51 -38.96
C PHE A 164 31.80 18.92 -40.39
N SER A 165 32.86 19.39 -41.02
CA SER A 165 33.03 19.51 -42.45
C SER A 165 32.66 18.17 -43.10
N SER A 166 31.69 18.26 -43.99
CA SER A 166 31.55 17.43 -45.18
C SER A 166 32.93 16.98 -45.70
N ASP A 167 33.16 15.67 -45.76
CA ASP A 167 34.02 15.12 -46.80
C ASP A 167 33.32 13.92 -47.44
N GLY A 168 32.69 14.22 -48.58
CA GLY A 168 32.11 13.24 -49.46
C GLY A 168 33.20 12.47 -50.18
N ARG A 169 33.32 11.18 -49.87
CA ARG A 169 33.91 10.21 -50.79
C ARG A 169 33.16 8.90 -50.70
N ALA A 170 32.25 8.70 -51.65
CA ALA A 170 31.70 7.39 -51.96
C ALA A 170 32.82 6.51 -52.52
N PRO A 171 33.08 5.31 -51.97
CA PRO A 171 33.91 4.33 -52.64
C PRO A 171 33.13 3.73 -53.82
N ALA A 172 33.73 3.88 -55.01
CA ALA A 172 33.27 3.28 -56.26
C ALA A 172 33.19 1.75 -56.13
N ALA A 173 32.08 1.19 -56.61
CA ALA A 173 31.95 -0.25 -56.84
C ALA A 173 32.86 -0.65 -58.02
N PRO A 174 33.69 -1.70 -57.89
CA PRO A 174 34.40 -2.25 -59.03
C PRO A 174 33.50 -3.21 -59.81
N ASP A 175 33.22 -2.83 -61.07
CA ASP A 175 32.82 -3.73 -62.14
C ASP A 175 34.01 -4.59 -62.59
N ALA A 176 33.80 -5.90 -62.70
CA ALA A 176 34.44 -6.85 -63.65
C ALA A 176 34.00 -8.27 -63.23
N GLU A 177 33.07 -8.93 -63.93
CA GLU A 177 33.24 -9.57 -65.24
C GLU A 177 34.59 -10.28 -65.42
N ARG A 178 34.62 -11.57 -65.08
CA ARG A 178 35.10 -12.66 -65.95
C ARG A 178 34.74 -14.04 -65.39
#